data_AF-A0A953XYG5-F1
#
_entry.id   AF-A0A953XYG5-F1
#
_cell.length_a   1.000
_cell.length_b   1.000
_cell.length_c   1.000
_cell.angle_alpha   90.00
_cell.angle_beta   90.00
_cell.angle_gamma   90.00
#
_symmetry.space_group_name_H-M   'P 1'
#
loop_
_entity.id
_entity.type
_entity.pdbx_description
1 polymer ?
#
loop_
_entity_poly.entity_id
_entity_poly.type
_entity_poly.pdbx_seq_one_letter_code
_entity_poly.pdbx_strand_id
1 'polypeptide(L)'
;MRWVLGVLVVATVGCWTPSQRKPLFGGEPEAPPERAPAANSRPYRERPAEALLRKLRAGTPTERDEAVHELLERGPNDEVAALLAAALDEELLLVDLLEDLQLELAPAAPRPEVHRTEAEWVGAKLSEALQRYGRGDLYGALRIADAVLTLEPAATEAERLRRLRRQTLDRLVRESVLSADLEVRSERLGPGVALDLALVLENRGDEPLVLEEGEQQVLGVLVQSYEELSPGGTRTRLHTEVPLRLPEEVELAPQERVRIPIRLVAPHRDLGGGAVGRYHFAGRLRMDTLRVGDRIHSLFLPLLPLELVVLPPEAEDLWSEPATAFLGALEAAYAAANDRERAPRAQLRLFAAGILAVHHDERQGLSAIFSALEGARGDQSRVLCALLSAVTREALGYTREEWLAWWRSERARPLHPEPRAE
;
A
#
# COMPACT_ATOMS: atom_id res chain seq x y z
N MET A 1 25.85 -6.07 25.69
CA MET A 1 26.49 -4.83 25.20
C MET A 1 26.05 -4.59 23.77
N ARG A 2 25.01 -3.78 23.55
CA ARG A 2 24.52 -3.35 22.23
C ARG A 2 24.05 -1.91 22.38
N TRP A 3 24.58 -1.02 21.56
CA TRP A 3 24.19 0.38 21.43
C TRP A 3 24.23 0.72 19.93
N VAL A 4 23.26 1.55 19.51
CA VAL A 4 23.14 2.36 18.26
C VAL A 4 22.94 1.51 16.98
N LEU A 5 21.95 1.72 16.09
CA LEU A 5 21.25 2.93 15.65
C LEU A 5 19.73 2.75 15.58
N GLY A 6 19.02 3.67 16.22
CA GLY A 6 17.68 4.09 15.81
C GLY A 6 17.77 5.57 15.44
N VAL A 7 17.46 5.92 14.20
CA VAL A 7 17.15 7.31 13.81
C VAL A 7 15.71 7.30 13.32
N LEU A 8 14.85 7.81 14.18
CA LEU A 8 13.47 8.17 13.92
C LEU A 8 13.46 9.38 12.98
N VAL A 9 12.76 9.29 11.84
CA VAL A 9 12.26 10.48 11.14
C VAL A 9 10.76 10.53 11.39
N VAL A 10 10.38 11.35 12.37
CA VAL A 10 9.01 11.85 12.55
C VAL A 10 9.08 13.34 12.30
N ALA A 11 8.54 13.78 11.16
CA ALA A 11 8.23 15.17 10.91
C ALA A 11 6.74 15.25 10.54
N THR A 12 5.92 15.35 11.57
CA THR A 12 4.53 15.78 11.51
C THR A 12 4.46 17.23 11.05
N VAL A 13 3.95 17.49 9.84
CA VAL A 13 3.53 18.82 9.42
C VAL A 13 2.06 18.99 9.83
N GLY A 14 1.84 19.84 10.82
CA GLY A 14 0.52 20.19 11.32
C GLY A 14 -0.27 21.03 10.32
N CYS A 15 -1.50 20.59 10.04
CA CYS A 15 -2.49 21.38 9.32
C CYS A 15 -3.01 22.52 10.22
N TRP A 16 -2.69 23.76 9.84
CA TRP A 16 -3.36 24.96 10.31
C TRP A 16 -4.70 25.13 9.58
N THR A 17 -5.78 25.34 10.35
CA THR A 17 -7.09 25.74 9.83
C THR A 17 -7.19 27.27 9.78
N PRO A 18 -7.78 27.87 8.72
CA PRO A 18 -8.07 29.29 8.70
C PRO A 18 -9.49 29.54 9.25
N SER A 19 -9.57 30.18 10.41
CA SER A 19 -10.82 30.70 10.98
C SER A 19 -10.74 32.22 11.11
N GLN A 20 -11.86 32.85 10.78
CA GLN A 20 -12.03 34.24 10.42
C GLN A 20 -12.09 35.24 11.60
N ARG A 21 -11.61 36.47 11.32
CA ARG A 21 -12.12 37.80 11.73
C ARG A 21 -12.44 38.09 13.22
N LYS A 22 -11.69 39.03 13.81
CA LYS A 22 -12.10 40.46 14.02
C LYS A 22 -10.98 41.28 14.68
N PRO A 23 -10.78 42.57 14.31
CA PRO A 23 -9.80 43.44 14.94
C PRO A 23 -10.44 44.26 16.07
N LEU A 24 -9.76 44.38 17.20
CA LEU A 24 -10.10 45.36 18.24
C LEU A 24 -8.80 45.84 18.91
N PHE A 25 -8.61 47.17 18.85
CA PHE A 25 -7.57 47.98 19.50
C PHE A 25 -6.17 47.86 18.84
N GLY A 26 -5.48 48.93 18.41
CA GLY A 26 -5.51 50.31 18.86
C GLY A 26 -4.21 50.59 19.64
N GLY A 27 -3.09 50.72 18.92
CA GLY A 27 -1.78 51.04 19.48
C GLY A 27 -0.75 51.20 18.37
N GLU A 28 -0.13 52.38 18.30
CA GLU A 28 0.92 52.74 17.34
C GLU A 28 2.15 51.83 17.49
N PRO A 29 2.79 51.39 16.40
CA PRO A 29 4.01 50.60 16.50
C PRO A 29 5.22 51.51 16.73
N GLU A 30 5.78 51.49 17.94
CA GLU A 30 7.15 51.95 18.18
C GLU A 30 8.12 51.13 17.31
N ALA A 31 8.97 51.84 16.55
CA ALA A 31 9.97 51.24 15.69
C ALA A 31 10.99 50.44 16.54
N PRO A 32 11.31 49.19 16.16
CA PRO A 32 12.36 48.44 16.85
C PRO A 32 13.74 49.08 16.57
N PRO A 33 14.67 49.09 17.54
CA PRO A 33 15.99 49.67 17.34
C PRO A 33 16.79 48.89 16.29
N GLU A 34 17.48 49.63 15.42
CA GLU A 34 18.45 49.12 14.45
C GLU A 34 19.43 48.16 15.15
N ARG A 35 19.32 46.87 14.82
CA ARG A 35 20.39 45.90 15.10
C ARG A 35 21.55 46.20 14.15
N ALA A 36 22.70 46.52 14.73
CA ALA A 36 23.96 46.60 14.01
C ALA A 36 24.20 45.32 13.17
N PRO A 37 24.76 45.45 11.96
CA PRO A 37 25.01 44.30 11.10
C PRO A 37 26.00 43.35 11.78
N ALA A 38 25.61 42.08 11.89
CA ALA A 38 26.51 41.01 12.31
C ALA A 38 27.62 40.87 11.26
N ALA A 39 28.78 41.47 11.55
CA ALA A 39 30.02 41.19 10.87
C ALA A 39 30.42 39.74 11.16
N ASN A 40 30.19 38.83 10.20
CA ASN A 40 30.98 37.62 9.90
C ASN A 40 30.20 36.60 9.05
N SER A 41 29.68 36.99 7.89
CA SER A 41 29.37 36.03 6.82
C SER A 41 30.64 35.81 6.00
N ARG A 42 31.47 34.83 6.40
CA ARG A 42 32.50 34.29 5.50
C ARG A 42 31.80 33.78 4.24
N PRO A 43 32.37 33.93 3.03
CA PRO A 43 31.79 33.33 1.84
C PRO A 43 31.90 31.81 1.99
N TYR A 44 30.79 31.17 2.33
CA TYR A 44 30.68 29.72 2.34
C TYR A 44 30.80 29.31 0.87
N ARG A 45 31.96 28.80 0.46
CA ARG A 45 32.11 28.20 -0.86
C ARG A 45 31.16 27.00 -0.89
N GLU A 46 30.08 27.11 -1.64
CA GLU A 46 29.16 26.00 -1.90
C GLU A 46 29.97 24.78 -2.36
N ARG A 47 29.96 23.73 -1.55
CA ARG A 47 30.57 22.45 -1.94
C ARG A 47 29.70 21.77 -3.00
N PRO A 48 30.26 21.07 -3.99
CA PRO A 48 29.45 20.25 -4.91
C PRO A 48 28.60 19.23 -4.12
N ALA A 49 27.36 18.96 -4.54
CA ALA A 49 26.46 18.02 -3.86
C ALA A 49 27.07 16.61 -3.71
N GLU A 50 27.87 16.16 -4.69
CA GLU A 50 28.64 14.91 -4.64
C GLU A 50 29.63 14.86 -3.47
N ALA A 51 30.21 16.00 -3.07
CA ALA A 51 31.14 16.06 -1.94
C ALA A 51 30.41 15.92 -0.61
N LEU A 52 29.16 16.38 -0.52
CA LEU A 52 28.30 16.19 0.65
C LEU A 52 27.83 14.74 0.75
N LEU A 53 27.45 14.10 -0.36
CA LEU A 53 27.14 12.67 -0.39
C LEU A 53 28.34 11.80 0.04
N ARG A 54 29.54 12.14 -0.41
CA ARG A 54 30.76 11.44 0.00
C ARG A 54 31.02 11.58 1.50
N LYS A 55 30.76 12.77 2.07
CA LYS A 55 30.82 13.01 3.52
C LYS A 55 29.74 12.24 4.29
N LEU A 56 28.52 12.14 3.78
CA LEU A 56 27.47 11.32 4.39
C LEU A 56 27.87 9.85 4.49
N ARG A 57 28.48 9.31 3.43
CA ARG A 57 28.92 7.90 3.38
C ARG A 57 30.13 7.62 4.26
N ALA A 58 31.20 8.40 4.09
CA ALA A 58 32.51 8.09 4.64
C ALA A 58 32.96 9.00 5.80
N GLY A 59 32.17 10.02 6.15
CA GLY A 59 32.49 10.96 7.23
C GLY A 59 32.21 10.42 8.62
N THR A 60 32.79 11.09 9.61
CA THR A 60 32.48 10.92 11.03
C THR A 60 31.04 11.35 11.34
N PRO A 61 30.42 10.93 12.46
CA PRO A 61 29.05 11.32 12.81
C PRO A 61 28.82 12.84 12.75
N THR A 62 29.77 13.63 13.24
CA THR A 62 29.71 15.10 13.19
C THR A 62 29.77 15.64 11.76
N GLU A 63 30.61 15.08 10.89
CA GLU A 63 30.70 15.48 9.48
C GLU A 63 29.45 15.08 8.68
N ARG A 64 28.78 14.00 9.09
CA ARG A 64 27.50 13.58 8.52
C ARG A 64 26.40 14.54 8.92
N ASP A 65 26.31 14.90 10.20
CA ASP A 65 25.32 15.88 10.69
C ASP A 65 25.51 17.24 10.03
N GLU A 66 26.76 17.69 9.86
CA GLU A 66 27.09 18.90 9.09
C GLU A 66 26.62 18.79 7.62
N ALA A 67 26.83 17.65 6.96
CA ALA A 67 26.42 17.43 5.58
C ALA A 67 24.88 17.36 5.44
N VAL A 68 24.17 16.76 6.40
CA VAL A 68 22.69 16.78 6.46
C VAL A 68 22.19 18.20 6.62
N HIS A 69 22.77 18.98 7.53
CA HIS A 69 22.36 20.36 7.74
C HIS A 69 22.61 21.23 6.51
N GLU A 70 23.76 21.06 5.85
CA GLU A 70 24.11 21.77 4.61
C GLU A 70 23.17 21.38 3.44
N LEU A 71 22.70 20.13 3.37
CA LEU A 71 21.70 19.70 2.38
C LEU A 71 20.30 20.25 2.68
N LEU A 72 19.91 20.31 3.96
CA LEU A 72 18.62 20.88 4.38
C LEU A 72 18.57 22.40 4.12
N GLU A 73 19.68 23.11 4.34
CA GLU A 73 19.78 24.55 4.07
C GLU A 73 19.71 24.88 2.57
N ARG A 74 20.19 23.98 1.70
CA ARG A 74 20.12 24.15 0.24
C ARG A 74 18.71 23.97 -0.33
N GLY A 75 17.84 23.25 0.38
CA GLY A 75 16.52 22.89 -0.11
C GLY A 75 16.55 21.89 -1.28
N PRO A 76 15.38 21.39 -1.72
CA PRO A 76 15.29 20.47 -2.83
C PRO A 76 15.50 21.23 -4.15
N ASN A 77 16.72 21.20 -4.68
CA ASN A 77 16.92 21.47 -6.11
C ASN A 77 16.99 20.13 -6.87
N ASP A 78 16.74 20.16 -8.18
CA ASP A 78 16.62 18.94 -8.99
C ASP A 78 17.91 18.10 -9.01
N GLU A 79 19.07 18.76 -8.93
CA GLU A 79 20.38 18.11 -8.91
C GLU A 79 20.63 17.34 -7.60
N VAL A 80 20.34 17.96 -6.45
CA VAL A 80 20.44 17.35 -5.12
C VAL A 80 19.39 16.25 -4.97
N ALA A 81 18.17 16.45 -5.47
CA ALA A 81 17.12 15.45 -5.47
C ALA A 81 17.51 14.20 -6.28
N ALA A 82 18.04 14.39 -7.51
CA ALA A 82 18.51 13.30 -8.35
C ALA A 82 19.68 12.53 -7.72
N LEU A 83 20.63 13.25 -7.13
CA LEU A 83 21.79 12.66 -6.44
C LEU A 83 21.39 11.89 -5.17
N LEU A 84 20.44 12.42 -4.38
CA LEU A 84 19.90 11.72 -3.21
C LEU A 84 19.10 10.48 -3.61
N ALA A 85 18.31 10.56 -4.69
CA ALA A 85 17.58 9.41 -5.22
C ALA A 85 18.52 8.30 -5.67
N ALA A 86 19.57 8.63 -6.43
CA ALA A 86 20.58 7.67 -6.84
C ALA A 86 21.32 7.04 -5.64
N ALA A 87 21.64 7.84 -4.62
CA ALA A 87 22.28 7.35 -3.41
C ALA A 87 21.37 6.43 -2.58
N LEU A 88 20.08 6.74 -2.50
CA LEU A 88 19.07 5.90 -1.84
C LEU A 88 18.90 4.57 -2.57
N ASP A 89 18.83 4.60 -3.90
CA ASP A 89 18.71 3.38 -4.71
C ASP A 89 19.94 2.46 -4.52
N GLU A 90 21.15 3.03 -4.41
CA GLU A 90 22.39 2.29 -4.10
C GLU A 90 22.37 1.69 -2.68
N GLU A 91 21.94 2.45 -1.67
CA GLU A 91 21.83 1.95 -0.28
C GLU A 91 20.78 0.83 -0.17
N LEU A 92 19.65 0.94 -0.87
CA LEU A 92 18.64 -0.13 -0.90
C LEU A 92 19.19 -1.42 -1.49
N LEU A 93 20.00 -1.33 -2.56
CA LEU A 93 20.70 -2.50 -3.13
C LEU A 93 21.70 -3.12 -2.13
N LEU A 94 22.40 -2.30 -1.34
CA LEU A 94 23.30 -2.78 -0.30
C LEU A 94 22.56 -3.44 0.86
N VAL A 95 21.41 -2.90 1.26
CA VAL A 95 20.53 -3.53 2.26
C VAL A 95 20.06 -4.89 1.76
N ASP A 96 19.62 -4.99 0.51
CA ASP A 96 19.19 -6.26 -0.09
C ASP A 96 20.36 -7.27 -0.13
N LEU A 97 21.58 -6.85 -0.48
CA LEU A 97 22.77 -7.70 -0.45
C LEU A 97 23.13 -8.16 0.98
N LEU A 98 22.98 -7.28 1.97
CA LEU A 98 23.25 -7.59 3.37
C LEU A 98 22.21 -8.56 3.94
N GLU A 99 20.94 -8.42 3.55
CA GLU A 99 19.90 -9.38 3.90
C GLU A 99 20.14 -10.75 3.25
N ASP A 100 20.57 -10.78 1.99
CA ASP A 100 20.97 -12.02 1.30
C ASP A 100 22.14 -12.70 2.01
N LEU A 101 23.18 -11.94 2.35
CA LEU A 101 24.32 -12.42 3.15
C LEU A 101 23.88 -12.89 4.54
N GLN A 102 22.93 -12.20 5.17
CA GLN A 102 22.40 -12.59 6.48
C GLN A 102 21.60 -13.90 6.38
N LEU A 103 20.86 -14.12 5.28
CA LEU A 103 20.16 -15.38 4.99
C LEU A 103 21.14 -16.53 4.73
N GLU A 104 22.26 -16.27 4.04
CA GLU A 104 23.32 -17.25 3.78
C GLU A 104 24.14 -17.58 5.05
N LEU A 105 24.43 -16.58 5.87
CA LEU A 105 25.27 -16.69 7.08
C LEU A 105 24.48 -17.06 8.34
N ALA A 106 23.14 -16.99 8.31
CA ALA A 106 22.33 -17.41 9.44
C ALA A 106 22.60 -18.89 9.73
N PRO A 107 23.02 -19.25 10.97
CA PRO A 107 23.24 -20.65 11.32
C PRO A 107 21.95 -21.40 11.05
N ALA A 108 22.04 -22.47 10.27
CA ALA A 108 20.90 -23.28 9.89
C ALA A 108 20.18 -23.75 11.15
N ALA A 109 19.11 -23.03 11.54
CA ALA A 109 18.09 -23.58 12.39
C ALA A 109 17.69 -24.91 11.72
N PRO A 110 17.59 -26.03 12.45
CA PRO A 110 17.29 -27.33 11.88
C PRO A 110 16.04 -27.19 11.03
N ARG A 111 16.23 -27.11 9.71
CA ARG A 111 15.15 -27.01 8.74
C ARG A 111 14.51 -28.38 8.76
N PRO A 112 13.25 -28.54 9.19
CA PRO A 112 12.57 -29.80 8.99
C PRO A 112 12.60 -30.08 7.49
N GLU A 113 12.85 -31.34 7.12
CA GLU A 113 12.79 -31.84 5.76
C GLU A 113 11.35 -31.70 5.23
N VAL A 114 10.97 -30.47 4.87
CA VAL A 114 9.78 -30.24 4.07
C VAL A 114 10.24 -30.51 2.65
N HIS A 115 9.73 -31.58 2.04
CA HIS A 115 9.77 -31.75 0.60
C HIS A 115 8.94 -30.64 -0.06
N ARG A 116 9.44 -29.39 0.00
CA ARG A 116 8.99 -28.31 -0.87
C ARG A 116 9.63 -28.59 -2.21
N THR A 117 8.84 -29.06 -3.16
CA THR A 117 9.18 -28.90 -4.57
C THR A 117 9.03 -27.42 -4.86
N GLU A 118 10.00 -26.63 -4.41
CA GLU A 118 10.16 -25.28 -4.92
C GLU A 118 10.39 -25.44 -6.41
N ALA A 119 9.48 -24.87 -7.19
CA ALA A 119 9.58 -25.00 -8.62
C ALA A 119 10.82 -24.19 -9.02
N GLU A 120 11.89 -24.88 -9.44
CA GLU A 120 13.23 -24.31 -9.72
C GLU A 120 13.20 -23.04 -10.60
N TRP A 121 12.11 -22.88 -11.36
CA TRP A 121 11.85 -21.71 -12.20
C TRP A 121 11.64 -20.40 -11.42
N VAL A 122 11.19 -20.42 -10.16
CA VAL A 122 10.89 -19.21 -9.36
C VAL A 122 12.17 -18.41 -9.09
N GLY A 123 13.23 -19.07 -8.60
CA GLY A 123 14.52 -18.42 -8.36
C GLY A 123 15.15 -17.87 -9.65
N ALA A 124 15.05 -18.62 -10.75
CA ALA A 124 15.50 -18.16 -12.06
C ALA A 124 14.73 -16.92 -12.54
N LYS A 125 13.41 -16.85 -12.29
CA LYS A 125 12.59 -15.69 -12.65
C LYS A 125 12.83 -14.49 -11.75
N LEU A 126 13.07 -14.66 -10.46
CA LEU A 126 13.50 -13.57 -9.60
C LEU A 126 14.83 -12.96 -10.11
N SER A 127 15.82 -13.81 -10.43
CA SER A 127 17.09 -13.33 -10.99
C SER A 127 16.91 -12.58 -12.31
N GLU A 128 16.05 -13.09 -13.21
CA GLU A 128 15.70 -12.39 -14.45
C GLU A 128 15.04 -11.02 -14.18
N ALA A 129 14.13 -10.95 -13.21
CA ALA A 129 13.44 -9.71 -12.84
C ALA A 129 14.42 -8.66 -12.26
N LEU A 130 15.34 -9.06 -11.38
CA LEU A 130 16.38 -8.20 -10.81
C LEU A 130 17.35 -7.70 -11.89
N GLN A 131 17.76 -8.57 -12.83
CA GLN A 131 18.61 -8.16 -13.95
C GLN A 131 17.93 -7.13 -14.85
N ARG A 132 16.63 -7.29 -15.12
CA ARG A 132 15.85 -6.31 -15.90
C ARG A 132 15.73 -4.98 -15.15
N TYR A 133 15.46 -5.02 -13.86
CA TYR A 133 15.42 -3.84 -13.00
C TYR A 133 16.75 -3.06 -13.03
N GLY A 134 17.88 -3.76 -12.85
CA GLY A 134 19.21 -3.14 -12.90
C GLY A 134 19.58 -2.56 -14.27
N ARG A 135 18.98 -3.05 -15.36
CA ARG A 135 19.13 -2.52 -16.73
C ARG A 135 18.15 -1.39 -17.07
N GLY A 136 17.26 -1.02 -16.16
CA GLY A 136 16.20 -0.03 -16.40
C GLY A 136 15.00 -0.57 -17.20
N ASP A 137 14.90 -1.87 -17.46
CA ASP A 137 13.68 -2.52 -18.01
C ASP A 137 12.67 -2.74 -16.88
N LEU A 138 12.14 -1.63 -16.35
CA LEU A 138 11.25 -1.63 -15.19
C LEU A 138 9.95 -2.39 -15.48
N TYR A 139 9.36 -2.23 -16.67
CA TYR A 139 8.15 -2.96 -17.06
C TYR A 139 8.37 -4.46 -17.17
N GLY A 140 9.51 -4.88 -17.74
CA GLY A 140 9.88 -6.28 -17.81
C GLY A 140 10.09 -6.90 -16.42
N ALA A 141 10.74 -6.17 -15.51
CA ALA A 141 10.91 -6.58 -14.12
C ALA A 141 9.57 -6.72 -13.39
N LEU A 142 8.70 -5.72 -13.49
CA LEU A 142 7.38 -5.70 -12.86
C LEU A 142 6.51 -6.87 -13.33
N ARG A 143 6.47 -7.11 -14.65
CA ARG A 143 5.68 -8.19 -15.25
C ARG A 143 6.10 -9.57 -14.74
N ILE A 144 7.41 -9.80 -14.60
CA ILE A 144 7.90 -11.07 -14.07
C ILE A 144 7.54 -11.20 -12.59
N ALA A 145 7.71 -10.14 -11.79
CA ALA A 145 7.35 -10.15 -10.39
C ALA A 145 5.86 -10.44 -10.17
N ASP A 146 4.97 -9.75 -10.90
CA ASP A 146 3.52 -9.96 -10.85
C ASP A 146 3.13 -11.38 -11.31
N ALA A 147 3.73 -11.89 -12.38
CA ALA A 147 3.45 -13.23 -12.88
C ALA A 147 3.83 -14.31 -11.86
N VAL A 148 5.01 -14.20 -11.23
CA VAL A 148 5.45 -15.14 -10.20
C VAL A 148 4.55 -15.05 -8.97
N LEU A 149 4.22 -13.84 -8.50
CA LEU A 149 3.33 -13.65 -7.35
C LEU A 149 1.89 -14.12 -7.61
N THR A 150 1.45 -14.11 -8.86
CA THR A 150 0.12 -14.61 -9.26
C THR A 150 0.09 -16.13 -9.30
N LEU A 151 1.13 -16.76 -9.87
CA LEU A 151 1.21 -18.22 -10.03
C LEU A 151 1.61 -18.92 -8.73
N GLU A 152 2.56 -18.36 -8.00
CA GLU A 152 3.16 -18.91 -6.78
C GLU A 152 3.18 -17.86 -5.66
N PRO A 153 2.01 -17.44 -5.13
CA PRO A 153 1.90 -16.39 -4.11
C PRO A 153 2.62 -16.74 -2.79
N ALA A 154 2.96 -18.01 -2.57
CA ALA A 154 3.61 -18.55 -1.39
C ALA A 154 5.06 -19.01 -1.62
N ALA A 155 5.69 -18.60 -2.74
CA ALA A 155 7.11 -18.84 -3.00
C ALA A 155 8.00 -18.38 -1.82
N THR A 156 9.11 -19.07 -1.56
CA THR A 156 10.12 -18.63 -0.56
C THR A 156 10.58 -17.20 -0.82
N GLU A 157 10.68 -16.86 -2.10
CA GLU A 157 11.08 -15.55 -2.61
C GLU A 157 9.95 -14.52 -2.70
N ALA A 158 8.73 -14.83 -2.23
CA ALA A 158 7.56 -13.97 -2.42
C ALA A 158 7.75 -12.57 -1.80
N GLU A 159 8.39 -12.45 -0.65
CA GLU A 159 8.69 -11.15 -0.04
C GLU A 159 9.70 -10.33 -0.87
N ARG A 160 10.72 -10.97 -1.42
CA ARG A 160 11.69 -10.31 -2.32
C ARG A 160 11.01 -9.85 -3.61
N LEU A 161 10.11 -10.66 -4.17
CA LEU A 161 9.30 -10.27 -5.34
C LEU A 161 8.33 -9.12 -5.03
N ARG A 162 7.68 -9.11 -3.86
CA ARG A 162 6.81 -7.99 -3.42
C ARG A 162 7.61 -6.70 -3.25
N ARG A 163 8.81 -6.78 -2.70
CA ARG A 163 9.73 -5.64 -2.57
C ARG A 163 10.20 -5.13 -3.92
N LEU A 164 10.67 -6.01 -4.80
CA LEU A 164 11.06 -5.66 -6.16
C LEU A 164 9.89 -5.02 -6.92
N ARG A 165 8.68 -5.59 -6.80
CA ARG A 165 7.46 -5.02 -7.36
C ARG A 165 7.24 -3.59 -6.87
N ARG A 166 7.32 -3.34 -5.55
CA ARG A 166 7.17 -2.00 -4.97
C ARG A 166 8.25 -1.04 -5.47
N GLN A 167 9.52 -1.41 -5.39
CA GLN A 167 10.64 -0.59 -5.88
C GLN A 167 10.50 -0.24 -7.36
N THR A 168 10.09 -1.23 -8.18
CA THR A 168 9.86 -1.05 -9.62
C THR A 168 8.71 -0.09 -9.88
N LEU A 169 7.60 -0.21 -9.15
CA LEU A 169 6.48 0.72 -9.22
C LEU A 169 6.90 2.13 -8.79
N ASP A 170 7.58 2.26 -7.66
CA ASP A 170 8.04 3.55 -7.14
C ASP A 170 9.00 4.23 -8.12
N ARG A 171 9.85 3.44 -8.79
CA ARG A 171 10.79 3.95 -9.78
C ARG A 171 10.10 4.32 -11.09
N LEU A 172 9.16 3.51 -11.58
CA LEU A 172 8.30 3.86 -12.72
C LEU A 172 7.55 5.17 -12.48
N VAL A 173 7.02 5.33 -11.27
CA VAL A 173 6.27 6.52 -10.86
C VAL A 173 7.16 7.75 -10.69
N ARG A 174 8.42 7.57 -10.24
CA ARG A 174 9.44 8.64 -10.15
C ARG A 174 9.95 9.07 -11.53
N GLU A 175 10.14 8.12 -12.43
CA GLU A 175 10.69 8.37 -13.78
C GLU A 175 9.61 8.75 -14.80
N SER A 176 8.32 8.58 -14.47
CA SER A 176 7.22 8.94 -15.35
C SER A 176 6.86 10.42 -15.24
N VAL A 177 6.69 11.05 -16.41
CA VAL A 177 6.12 12.41 -16.54
C VAL A 177 4.64 12.48 -16.14
N LEU A 178 3.96 11.34 -16.02
CA LEU A 178 2.54 11.24 -15.71
C LEU A 178 2.30 10.17 -14.63
N SER A 179 1.55 10.50 -13.58
CA SER A 179 1.05 9.50 -12.63
C SER A 179 -0.44 9.24 -12.79
N ALA A 180 -0.86 8.04 -12.39
CA ALA A 180 -2.24 7.59 -12.49
C ALA A 180 -2.64 6.88 -11.19
N ASP A 181 -3.67 7.39 -10.53
CA ASP A 181 -4.16 6.87 -9.25
C ASP A 181 -5.68 6.68 -9.30
N LEU A 182 -6.19 5.83 -8.40
CA LEU A 182 -7.62 5.64 -8.20
C LEU A 182 -8.05 6.39 -6.94
N GLU A 183 -9.03 7.29 -7.09
CA GLU A 183 -9.60 8.06 -5.98
C GLU A 183 -11.06 7.68 -5.79
N VAL A 184 -11.46 7.46 -4.53
CA VAL A 184 -12.84 7.21 -4.15
C VAL A 184 -13.41 8.42 -3.44
N ARG A 185 -14.67 8.74 -3.76
CA ARG A 185 -15.37 9.86 -3.09
C ARG A 185 -15.72 9.54 -1.63
N SER A 186 -16.03 8.28 -1.36
CA SER A 186 -16.39 7.79 -0.02
C SER A 186 -15.78 6.42 0.18
N GLU A 187 -14.96 6.30 1.23
CA GLU A 187 -14.46 5.00 1.71
C GLU A 187 -15.56 4.22 2.44
N ARG A 188 -16.59 4.93 2.95
CA ARG A 188 -17.74 4.32 3.63
C ARG A 188 -18.75 3.87 2.59
N LEU A 189 -18.77 2.57 2.33
CA LEU A 189 -19.73 1.95 1.43
C LEU A 189 -20.74 1.10 2.21
N GLY A 190 -21.99 1.18 1.76
CA GLY A 190 -23.12 0.34 2.18
C GLY A 190 -24.08 0.16 0.98
N PRO A 191 -25.09 -0.72 1.07
CA PRO A 191 -25.95 -1.06 -0.08
C PRO A 191 -26.67 0.14 -0.73
N GLY A 192 -26.92 1.20 0.03
CA GLY A 192 -27.56 2.43 -0.47
C GLY A 192 -26.60 3.49 -1.03
N VAL A 193 -25.28 3.27 -0.95
CA VAL A 193 -24.27 4.27 -1.32
C VAL A 193 -23.79 4.02 -2.75
N ALA A 194 -23.61 5.09 -3.54
CA ALA A 194 -23.04 4.95 -4.87
C ALA A 194 -21.52 4.70 -4.79
N LEU A 195 -21.02 3.74 -5.59
CA LEU A 195 -19.59 3.55 -5.80
C LEU A 195 -19.09 4.58 -6.82
N ASP A 196 -18.62 5.71 -6.30
CA ASP A 196 -18.06 6.80 -7.08
C ASP A 196 -16.51 6.67 -7.09
N LEU A 197 -15.98 6.08 -8.16
CA LEU A 197 -14.54 5.93 -8.41
C LEU A 197 -14.10 6.88 -9.53
N ALA A 198 -12.94 7.53 -9.36
CA ALA A 198 -12.33 8.37 -10.38
C ALA A 198 -10.89 7.93 -10.67
N LEU A 199 -10.48 8.02 -11.93
CA LEU A 199 -9.09 7.98 -12.33
C LEU A 199 -8.51 9.39 -12.17
N VAL A 200 -7.46 9.53 -11.38
CA VAL A 200 -6.71 10.77 -11.23
C VAL A 200 -5.47 10.67 -12.10
N LEU A 201 -5.34 11.58 -13.06
CA LEU A 201 -4.12 11.73 -13.84
C LEU A 201 -3.43 13.02 -13.41
N GLU A 202 -2.14 12.95 -13.15
CA GLU A 202 -1.32 14.08 -12.72
C GLU A 202 -0.09 14.20 -13.60
N ASN A 203 0.11 15.38 -14.19
CA ASN A 203 1.34 15.72 -14.88
C ASN A 203 2.41 16.04 -13.84
N ARG A 204 3.45 15.21 -13.75
CA ARG A 204 4.59 15.42 -12.83
C ARG A 204 5.75 16.15 -13.48
N GLY A 205 5.70 16.34 -14.79
CA GLY A 205 6.72 17.06 -15.54
C GLY A 205 6.51 18.57 -15.52
N ASP A 206 7.52 19.26 -16.06
CA ASP A 206 7.52 20.72 -16.23
C ASP A 206 7.01 21.16 -17.61
N GLU A 207 6.72 20.20 -18.49
CA GLU A 207 6.16 20.42 -19.82
C GLU A 207 4.67 20.05 -19.84
N PRO A 208 3.85 20.75 -20.64
CA PRO A 208 2.45 20.38 -20.82
C PRO A 208 2.33 19.00 -21.49
N LEU A 209 1.38 18.22 -21.01
CA LEU A 209 1.04 16.92 -21.56
C LEU A 209 -0.30 16.99 -22.29
N VAL A 210 -0.38 16.30 -23.42
CA VAL A 210 -1.63 16.09 -24.14
C VAL A 210 -1.87 14.59 -24.29
N LEU A 211 -2.99 14.14 -23.77
CA LEU A 211 -3.46 12.77 -23.87
C LEU A 211 -4.49 12.71 -25.00
N GLU A 212 -4.04 12.27 -26.16
CA GLU A 212 -4.90 12.16 -27.35
C GLU A 212 -5.63 10.82 -27.35
N GLU A 213 -6.87 10.83 -27.83
CA GLU A 213 -7.67 9.62 -28.00
C GLU A 213 -7.05 8.75 -29.12
N GLY A 214 -6.43 7.63 -28.76
CA GLY A 214 -5.92 6.67 -29.75
C GLY A 214 -7.04 6.00 -30.56
N GLU A 215 -6.71 5.32 -31.66
CA GLU A 215 -7.68 4.70 -32.59
C GLU A 215 -8.69 3.75 -31.92
N GLN A 216 -8.36 3.18 -30.76
CA GLN A 216 -9.21 2.24 -30.03
C GLN A 216 -10.04 2.87 -28.90
N GLN A 217 -9.88 4.17 -28.60
CA GLN A 217 -10.59 4.90 -27.53
C GLN A 217 -10.50 4.27 -26.12
N VAL A 218 -9.54 3.37 -25.88
CA VAL A 218 -9.35 2.69 -24.60
C VAL A 218 -7.97 3.06 -24.06
N LEU A 219 -7.97 3.82 -22.98
CA LEU A 219 -6.79 4.21 -22.23
C LEU A 219 -6.20 3.04 -21.46
N GLY A 220 -7.00 2.04 -21.10
CA GLY A 220 -6.56 0.95 -20.26
C GLY A 220 -7.69 0.04 -19.80
N VAL A 221 -7.36 -0.84 -18.86
CA VAL A 221 -8.32 -1.76 -18.24
C VAL A 221 -8.21 -1.65 -16.74
N LEU A 222 -9.34 -1.41 -16.10
CA LEU A 222 -9.54 -1.56 -14.67
C LEU A 222 -10.16 -2.94 -14.42
N VAL A 223 -9.51 -3.70 -13.56
CA VAL A 223 -9.99 -4.98 -13.06
C VAL A 223 -10.71 -4.73 -11.73
N GLN A 224 -11.99 -5.05 -11.71
CA GLN A 224 -12.85 -5.01 -10.52
C GLN A 224 -13.11 -6.43 -10.04
N SER A 225 -12.63 -6.77 -8.84
CA SER A 225 -13.05 -7.98 -8.12
C SER A 225 -13.96 -7.59 -6.96
N TYR A 226 -15.18 -8.09 -6.95
CA TYR A 226 -16.11 -7.95 -5.83
C TYR A 226 -16.31 -9.29 -5.13
N GLU A 227 -16.28 -9.29 -3.81
CA GLU A 227 -16.48 -10.48 -2.98
C GLU A 227 -17.56 -10.21 -1.93
N GLU A 228 -18.44 -11.17 -1.72
CA GLU A 228 -19.32 -11.20 -0.54
C GLU A 228 -18.81 -12.27 0.41
N LEU A 229 -18.58 -11.86 1.65
CA LEU A 229 -17.91 -12.65 2.67
C LEU A 229 -18.86 -12.79 3.86
N SER A 230 -19.09 -14.02 4.31
CA SER A 230 -20.01 -14.30 5.43
C SER A 230 -19.28 -14.87 6.65
N PRO A 231 -19.84 -14.69 7.87
CA PRO A 231 -19.30 -15.29 9.09
C PRO A 231 -19.26 -16.82 9.08
N GLY A 232 -20.11 -17.45 8.25
CA GLY A 232 -20.12 -18.90 8.04
C GLY A 232 -19.04 -19.40 7.09
N GLY A 233 -18.20 -18.51 6.55
CA GLY A 233 -17.14 -18.86 5.60
C GLY A 233 -17.60 -18.97 4.14
N THR A 234 -18.87 -18.69 3.83
CA THR A 234 -19.29 -18.60 2.42
C THR A 234 -18.65 -17.37 1.78
N ARG A 235 -18.09 -17.57 0.59
CA ARG A 235 -17.46 -16.53 -0.26
C ARG A 235 -18.01 -16.63 -1.67
N THR A 236 -18.58 -15.55 -2.17
CA THR A 236 -18.90 -15.39 -3.60
C THR A 236 -17.93 -14.38 -4.20
N ARG A 237 -17.60 -14.53 -5.49
CA ARG A 237 -16.69 -13.61 -6.18
C ARG A 237 -17.21 -13.31 -7.57
N LEU A 238 -17.29 -12.02 -7.89
CA LEU A 238 -17.52 -11.51 -9.23
C LEU A 238 -16.26 -10.80 -9.71
N HIS A 239 -15.87 -11.09 -10.95
CA HIS A 239 -14.75 -10.45 -11.60
C HIS A 239 -15.23 -9.75 -12.87
N THR A 240 -14.84 -8.49 -13.04
CA THR A 240 -15.26 -7.67 -14.17
C THR A 240 -14.09 -6.82 -14.64
N GLU A 241 -13.84 -6.84 -15.95
CA GLU A 241 -12.91 -5.93 -16.59
C GLU A 241 -13.68 -4.74 -17.14
N VAL A 242 -13.27 -3.54 -16.74
CA VAL A 242 -13.87 -2.26 -17.12
C VAL A 242 -12.89 -1.51 -17.99
N PRO A 243 -13.20 -1.28 -19.28
CA PRO A 243 -12.35 -0.47 -20.14
C PRO A 243 -12.37 0.98 -19.65
N LEU A 244 -11.19 1.54 -19.43
CA LEU A 244 -11.02 2.95 -19.10
C LEU A 244 -10.90 3.75 -20.39
N ARG A 245 -11.67 4.82 -20.51
CA ARG A 245 -11.72 5.67 -21.70
C ARG A 245 -11.54 7.12 -21.31
N LEU A 246 -10.86 7.88 -22.15
CA LEU A 246 -10.86 9.34 -22.04
C LEU A 246 -12.19 9.87 -22.59
N PRO A 247 -12.83 10.85 -21.93
CA PRO A 247 -14.07 11.43 -22.45
C PRO A 247 -13.82 12.31 -23.68
N GLU A 248 -12.65 12.94 -23.75
CA GLU A 248 -12.14 13.81 -24.82
C GLU A 248 -10.61 13.92 -24.69
N GLU A 249 -9.97 14.67 -25.57
CA GLU A 249 -8.55 15.02 -25.44
C GLU A 249 -8.31 15.72 -24.09
N VAL A 250 -7.34 15.23 -23.32
CA VAL A 250 -7.02 15.79 -22.01
C VAL A 250 -5.67 16.49 -22.10
N GLU A 251 -5.70 17.81 -22.03
CA GLU A 251 -4.50 18.62 -21.83
C GLU A 251 -4.25 18.79 -20.33
N LEU A 252 -3.01 18.56 -19.89
CA LEU A 252 -2.56 18.76 -18.52
C LEU A 252 -1.38 19.72 -18.51
N ALA A 253 -1.59 20.90 -17.93
CA ALA A 253 -0.50 21.80 -17.61
C ALA A 253 0.50 21.15 -16.63
N PRO A 254 1.72 21.68 -16.50
CA PRO A 254 2.69 21.21 -15.49
C PRO A 254 2.06 21.17 -14.10
N GLN A 255 2.24 20.07 -13.38
CA GLN A 255 1.69 19.84 -12.03
C GLN A 255 0.14 19.83 -11.95
N GLU A 256 -0.56 19.83 -13.08
CA GLU A 256 -2.01 19.76 -13.11
C GLU A 256 -2.53 18.36 -12.83
N ARG A 257 -3.69 18.30 -12.15
CA ARG A 257 -4.42 17.07 -11.84
C ARG A 257 -5.81 17.13 -12.43
N VAL A 258 -6.17 16.10 -13.20
CA VAL A 258 -7.54 15.92 -13.71
C VAL A 258 -8.17 14.68 -13.08
N ARG A 259 -9.49 14.74 -12.89
CA ARG A 259 -10.29 13.64 -12.38
C ARG A 259 -11.26 13.17 -13.44
N ILE A 260 -11.16 11.90 -13.82
CA ILE A 260 -12.01 11.26 -14.83
C ILE A 260 -12.92 10.25 -14.12
N PRO A 261 -14.25 10.47 -14.09
CA PRO A 261 -15.17 9.57 -13.40
C PRO A 261 -15.25 8.22 -14.11
N ILE A 262 -15.17 7.13 -13.35
CA ILE A 262 -15.26 5.76 -13.85
C ILE A 262 -16.66 5.22 -13.56
N ARG A 263 -17.34 4.72 -14.60
CA ARG A 263 -18.65 4.08 -14.46
C ARG A 263 -18.45 2.60 -14.15
N LEU A 264 -18.88 2.18 -12.96
CA LEU A 264 -18.75 0.80 -12.48
C LEU A 264 -20.11 0.16 -12.27
N VAL A 265 -20.15 -1.16 -12.43
CA VAL A 265 -21.25 -1.96 -11.87
C VAL A 265 -21.08 -1.99 -10.36
N ALA A 266 -22.17 -1.80 -9.63
CA ALA A 266 -22.18 -1.76 -8.17
C ALA A 266 -22.95 -2.96 -7.59
N PRO A 267 -22.41 -4.21 -7.65
CA PRO A 267 -23.08 -5.39 -7.10
C PRO A 267 -23.48 -5.26 -5.63
N HIS A 268 -22.70 -4.49 -4.85
CA HIS A 268 -22.94 -4.30 -3.43
C HIS A 268 -24.29 -3.64 -3.08
N ARG A 269 -24.99 -3.07 -4.07
CA ARG A 269 -26.36 -2.56 -3.88
C ARG A 269 -27.34 -3.65 -3.47
N ASP A 270 -27.07 -4.89 -3.88
CA ASP A 270 -27.89 -6.06 -3.57
C ASP A 270 -27.29 -6.89 -2.42
N LEU A 271 -26.27 -6.36 -1.71
CA LEU A 271 -25.62 -7.06 -0.60
C LEU A 271 -26.66 -7.44 0.46
N GLY A 272 -26.84 -8.74 0.69
CA GLY A 272 -27.75 -9.25 1.71
C GLY A 272 -27.27 -8.93 3.13
N GLY A 273 -28.21 -8.83 4.08
CA GLY A 273 -27.94 -8.50 5.50
C GLY A 273 -27.15 -9.55 6.30
N GLY A 274 -26.47 -10.49 5.64
CA GLY A 274 -25.67 -11.55 6.25
C GLY A 274 -24.22 -11.61 5.78
N ALA A 275 -23.78 -10.63 4.98
CA ALA A 275 -22.46 -10.62 4.38
C ALA A 275 -21.81 -9.22 4.45
N VAL A 276 -20.49 -9.22 4.29
CA VAL A 276 -19.64 -8.04 4.13
C VAL A 276 -19.13 -8.05 2.71
N GLY A 277 -19.30 -6.94 2.00
CA GLY A 277 -18.76 -6.79 0.65
C GLY A 277 -17.29 -6.34 0.72
N ARG A 278 -16.49 -6.77 -0.26
CA ARG A 278 -15.14 -6.27 -0.46
C ARG A 278 -14.88 -6.04 -1.94
N TYR A 279 -14.40 -4.86 -2.27
CA TYR A 279 -13.86 -4.55 -3.58
C TYR A 279 -12.34 -4.62 -3.56
N HIS A 280 -11.78 -5.13 -4.63
CA HIS A 280 -10.38 -4.98 -4.98
C HIS A 280 -10.32 -4.50 -6.44
N PHE A 281 -9.81 -3.28 -6.60
CA PHE A 281 -9.53 -2.64 -7.88
C PHE A 281 -8.04 -2.74 -8.15
N ALA A 282 -7.70 -3.12 -9.36
CA ALA A 282 -6.34 -3.03 -9.87
C ALA A 282 -6.43 -2.74 -11.36
N GLY A 283 -5.36 -2.29 -12.00
CA GLY A 283 -5.46 -2.05 -13.43
C GLY A 283 -4.18 -1.55 -14.05
N ARG A 284 -4.32 -1.18 -15.31
CA ARG A 284 -3.23 -0.65 -16.11
C ARG A 284 -3.76 0.27 -17.18
N LEU A 285 -3.03 1.34 -17.41
CA LEU A 285 -3.20 2.24 -18.54
C LEU A 285 -2.12 1.94 -19.57
N ARG A 286 -2.50 2.08 -20.83
CA ARG A 286 -1.64 2.05 -21.99
C ARG A 286 -1.99 3.25 -22.84
N MET A 287 -1.14 4.26 -22.77
CA MET A 287 -1.23 5.47 -23.57
C MET A 287 -0.32 5.28 -24.78
N ASP A 288 -0.90 5.06 -25.95
CA ASP A 288 -0.11 4.92 -27.18
C ASP A 288 0.23 6.28 -27.81
N THR A 289 -0.46 7.35 -27.38
CA THR A 289 -0.40 8.72 -27.92
C THR A 289 -0.32 9.78 -26.82
N LEU A 290 0.64 9.64 -25.90
CA LEU A 290 0.94 10.70 -24.92
C LEU A 290 1.90 11.71 -25.55
N ARG A 291 1.48 12.97 -25.73
CA ARG A 291 2.33 14.02 -26.26
C ARG A 291 2.92 14.87 -25.12
N VAL A 292 4.23 15.03 -25.11
CA VAL A 292 4.99 15.86 -24.17
C VAL A 292 5.67 16.94 -25.02
N GLY A 293 5.15 18.17 -24.97
CA GLY A 293 5.54 19.21 -25.92
C GLY A 293 5.30 18.80 -27.38
N ASP A 294 6.39 18.60 -28.13
CA ASP A 294 6.37 18.20 -29.55
C ASP A 294 6.64 16.70 -29.79
N ARG A 295 6.81 15.91 -28.72
CA ARG A 295 7.19 14.48 -28.81
C ARG A 295 6.05 13.57 -28.42
N ILE A 296 5.89 12.47 -29.16
CA ILE A 296 4.93 11.42 -28.84
C ILE A 296 5.65 10.31 -28.09
N HIS A 297 5.05 9.90 -26.98
CA HIS A 297 5.49 8.84 -26.09
C HIS A 297 4.40 7.76 -26.02
N SER A 298 4.86 6.51 -25.93
CA SER A 298 4.01 5.40 -25.51
C SER A 298 4.37 5.06 -24.07
N LEU A 299 3.36 5.05 -23.20
CA LEU A 299 3.53 4.88 -21.77
C LEU A 299 2.59 3.82 -21.23
N PHE A 300 3.10 2.99 -20.33
CA PHE A 300 2.31 2.04 -19.58
C PHE A 300 2.28 2.49 -18.13
N LEU A 301 1.09 2.71 -17.56
CA LEU A 301 0.97 3.13 -16.16
C LEU A 301 0.20 2.08 -15.37
N PRO A 302 0.82 1.43 -14.38
CA PRO A 302 0.08 0.56 -13.47
C PRO A 302 -0.83 1.42 -12.59
N LEU A 303 -2.06 0.95 -12.37
CA LEU A 303 -2.94 1.51 -11.34
C LEU A 303 -2.68 0.74 -10.05
N LEU A 304 -2.28 1.46 -9.00
CA LEU A 304 -2.05 0.86 -7.70
C LEU A 304 -3.33 0.20 -7.18
N PRO A 305 -3.23 -0.98 -6.54
CA PRO A 305 -4.38 -1.65 -5.98
C PRO A 305 -5.12 -0.77 -4.98
N LEU A 306 -6.44 -0.70 -5.12
CA LEU A 306 -7.34 -0.04 -4.17
C LEU A 306 -8.32 -1.08 -3.62
N GLU A 307 -8.39 -1.17 -2.31
CA GLU A 307 -9.34 -2.05 -1.62
C GLU A 307 -10.39 -1.21 -0.92
N LEU A 308 -11.66 -1.63 -1.00
CA LEU A 308 -12.76 -1.00 -0.27
C LEU A 308 -13.59 -2.06 0.43
N VAL A 309 -14.11 -1.73 1.61
CA VAL A 309 -15.02 -2.58 2.37
C VAL A 309 -16.43 -2.01 2.28
N VAL A 310 -17.41 -2.89 2.11
CA VAL A 310 -18.84 -2.56 2.14
C VAL A 310 -19.45 -3.21 3.36
N LEU A 311 -19.97 -2.40 4.27
CA LEU A 311 -20.65 -2.90 5.46
C LEU A 311 -22.15 -3.05 5.19
N PRO A 312 -22.79 -4.10 5.74
CA PRO A 312 -24.24 -4.18 5.75
C PRO A 312 -24.82 -3.09 6.67
N PRO A 313 -26.09 -2.67 6.48
CA PRO A 313 -26.71 -1.58 7.23
C PRO A 313 -26.62 -1.75 8.75
N GLU A 314 -26.69 -3.00 9.24
CA GLU A 314 -26.62 -3.35 10.66
C GLU A 314 -25.24 -3.18 11.28
N ALA A 315 -24.23 -2.81 10.49
CA ALA A 315 -22.82 -2.66 10.88
C ALA A 315 -22.21 -1.32 10.43
N GLU A 316 -23.00 -0.38 9.89
CA GLU A 316 -22.50 0.92 9.42
C GLU A 316 -21.87 1.76 10.53
N ASP A 317 -22.33 1.60 11.78
CA ASP A 317 -21.78 2.29 12.94
C ASP A 317 -20.32 1.90 13.25
N LEU A 318 -19.82 0.77 12.73
CA LEU A 318 -18.44 0.33 12.95
C LEU A 318 -17.40 1.25 12.27
N TRP A 319 -17.81 2.09 11.30
CA TRP A 319 -16.92 3.01 10.58
C TRP A 319 -16.29 4.11 11.44
N SER A 320 -16.84 4.42 12.61
CA SER A 320 -16.32 5.54 13.44
C SER A 320 -15.02 5.20 14.16
N GLU A 321 -14.89 3.97 14.66
CA GLU A 321 -13.73 3.54 15.45
C GLU A 321 -13.41 2.05 15.20
N PRO A 322 -12.74 1.70 14.08
CA PRO A 322 -12.54 0.30 13.68
C PRO A 322 -11.90 -0.60 14.75
N ALA A 323 -10.86 -0.11 15.43
CA ALA A 323 -10.12 -0.90 16.41
C ALA A 323 -10.92 -1.21 17.69
N THR A 324 -11.64 -0.23 18.24
CA THR A 324 -12.47 -0.41 19.44
C THR A 324 -13.76 -1.17 19.10
N ALA A 325 -14.30 -0.95 17.91
CA ALA A 325 -15.47 -1.65 17.39
C ALA A 325 -15.26 -3.17 17.32
N PHE A 326 -14.05 -3.64 16.97
CA PHE A 326 -13.74 -5.07 16.96
C PHE A 326 -13.83 -5.69 18.35
N LEU A 327 -13.22 -5.08 19.38
CA LEU A 327 -13.27 -5.59 20.74
C LEU A 327 -14.70 -5.58 21.29
N GLY A 328 -15.45 -4.51 21.07
CA GLY A 328 -16.86 -4.43 21.46
C GLY A 328 -17.73 -5.49 20.76
N ALA A 329 -17.49 -5.75 19.47
CA ALA A 329 -18.19 -6.79 18.73
C ALA A 329 -17.82 -8.20 19.22
N LEU A 330 -16.57 -8.41 19.64
CA LEU A 330 -16.10 -9.67 20.21
C LEU A 330 -16.80 -9.99 21.54
N GLU A 331 -16.90 -9.00 22.43
CA GLU A 331 -17.62 -9.13 23.70
C GLU A 331 -19.12 -9.36 23.47
N ALA A 332 -19.74 -8.61 22.55
CA ALA A 332 -21.15 -8.79 22.20
C ALA A 332 -21.44 -10.18 21.62
N ALA A 333 -20.55 -10.70 20.77
CA ALA A 333 -20.66 -12.06 20.23
C ALA A 333 -20.53 -13.12 21.31
N TYR A 334 -19.63 -12.92 22.29
CA TYR A 334 -19.51 -13.81 23.44
C TYR A 334 -20.77 -13.81 24.30
N ALA A 335 -21.31 -12.62 24.61
CA ALA A 335 -22.54 -12.49 25.40
C ALA A 335 -23.78 -13.09 24.70
N ALA A 336 -23.83 -13.03 23.37
CA ALA A 336 -24.93 -13.56 22.57
C ALA A 336 -24.80 -15.07 22.26
N ALA A 337 -23.72 -15.74 22.66
CA ALA A 337 -23.40 -17.11 22.20
C ALA A 337 -24.51 -18.15 22.46
N ASN A 338 -25.32 -17.97 23.50
CA ASN A 338 -26.42 -18.88 23.85
C ASN A 338 -27.81 -18.40 23.39
N ASP A 339 -27.88 -17.25 22.73
CA ASP A 339 -29.13 -16.65 22.25
C ASP A 339 -29.24 -16.86 20.73
N ARG A 340 -30.11 -17.79 20.32
CA ARG A 340 -30.28 -18.15 18.90
C ARG A 340 -30.76 -17.00 18.01
N GLU A 341 -31.45 -16.01 18.58
CA GLU A 341 -31.96 -14.86 17.82
C GLU A 341 -30.88 -13.79 17.66
N ARG A 342 -30.09 -13.55 18.71
CA ARG A 342 -29.05 -12.50 18.70
C ARG A 342 -27.70 -12.97 18.16
N ALA A 343 -27.37 -14.25 18.28
CA ALA A 343 -26.08 -14.80 17.88
C ALA A 343 -25.72 -14.50 16.41
N PRO A 344 -26.59 -14.70 15.40
CA PRO A 344 -26.22 -14.45 14.00
C PRO A 344 -25.83 -12.99 13.75
N ARG A 345 -26.56 -12.03 14.33
CA ARG A 345 -26.27 -10.61 14.17
C ARG A 345 -24.98 -10.21 14.89
N ALA A 346 -24.74 -10.76 16.09
CA ALA A 346 -23.50 -10.49 16.82
C ALA A 346 -22.27 -11.09 16.11
N GLN A 347 -22.41 -12.27 15.51
CA GLN A 347 -21.38 -12.92 14.68
C GLN A 347 -21.08 -12.11 13.41
N LEU A 348 -22.11 -11.61 12.72
CA LEU A 348 -21.95 -10.73 11.57
C LEU A 348 -21.19 -9.45 11.94
N ARG A 349 -21.55 -8.82 13.07
CA ARG A 349 -20.86 -7.62 13.54
C ARG A 349 -19.42 -7.90 13.92
N LEU A 350 -19.12 -9.02 14.58
CA LEU A 350 -17.74 -9.44 14.87
C LEU A 350 -16.93 -9.61 13.58
N PHE A 351 -17.50 -10.30 12.59
CA PHE A 351 -16.87 -10.53 11.30
C PHE A 351 -16.61 -9.21 10.55
N ALA A 352 -17.62 -8.34 10.47
CA ALA A 352 -17.53 -7.01 9.84
C ALA A 352 -16.48 -6.11 10.52
N ALA A 353 -16.51 -6.05 11.85
CA ALA A 353 -15.54 -5.24 12.62
C ALA A 353 -14.11 -5.76 12.43
N GLY A 354 -13.94 -7.07 12.33
CA GLY A 354 -12.64 -7.69 12.08
C GLY A 354 -12.08 -7.37 10.69
N ILE A 355 -12.91 -7.46 9.65
CA ILE A 355 -12.51 -7.06 8.29
C ILE A 355 -12.11 -5.59 8.27
N LEU A 356 -12.91 -4.73 8.91
CA LEU A 356 -12.65 -3.30 8.95
C LEU A 356 -11.38 -2.95 9.74
N ALA A 357 -11.12 -3.63 10.86
CA ALA A 357 -9.91 -3.44 11.65
C ALA A 357 -8.65 -3.77 10.84
N VAL A 358 -8.64 -4.88 10.09
CA VAL A 358 -7.51 -5.25 9.22
C VAL A 358 -7.38 -4.31 8.04
N HIS A 359 -8.50 -3.85 7.47
CA HIS A 359 -8.48 -2.89 6.38
C HIS A 359 -7.86 -1.54 6.81
N HIS A 360 -8.11 -1.12 8.06
CA HIS A 360 -7.58 0.13 8.60
C HIS A 360 -6.10 0.02 9.03
N ASP A 361 -5.74 -1.03 9.78
CA ASP A 361 -4.37 -1.34 10.15
C ASP A 361 -4.19 -2.86 10.12
N GLU A 362 -3.55 -3.36 9.06
CA GLU A 362 -3.40 -4.79 8.83
C GLU A 362 -2.71 -5.49 10.00
N ARG A 363 -1.60 -4.91 10.49
CA ARG A 363 -0.77 -5.54 11.51
C ARG A 363 -1.49 -5.56 12.85
N GLN A 364 -2.08 -4.44 13.25
CA GLN A 364 -2.81 -4.35 14.52
C GLN A 364 -4.09 -5.19 14.47
N GLY A 365 -4.83 -5.13 13.37
CA GLY A 365 -6.05 -5.91 13.15
C GLY A 365 -5.79 -7.41 13.21
N LEU A 366 -4.80 -7.91 12.48
CA LEU A 366 -4.42 -9.34 12.52
C LEU A 366 -4.00 -9.77 13.92
N SER A 367 -3.16 -8.99 14.59
CA SER A 367 -2.73 -9.27 15.96
C SER A 367 -3.91 -9.38 16.95
N ALA A 368 -4.89 -8.48 16.83
CA ALA A 368 -6.09 -8.49 17.65
C ALA A 368 -6.96 -9.74 17.36
N ILE A 369 -7.13 -10.11 16.09
CA ILE A 369 -7.87 -11.32 15.69
C ILE A 369 -7.19 -12.58 16.23
N PHE A 370 -5.86 -12.68 16.14
CA PHE A 370 -5.12 -13.83 16.67
C PHE A 370 -5.23 -13.92 18.20
N SER A 371 -5.13 -12.79 18.89
CA SER A 371 -5.31 -12.73 20.35
C SER A 371 -6.73 -13.16 20.76
N ALA A 372 -7.75 -12.74 20.01
CA ALA A 372 -9.13 -13.18 20.22
C ALA A 372 -9.29 -14.69 19.98
N LEU A 373 -8.64 -15.23 18.94
CA LEU A 373 -8.70 -16.64 18.57
C LEU A 373 -8.11 -17.56 19.66
N GLU A 374 -7.10 -17.11 20.41
CA GLU A 374 -6.52 -17.87 21.53
C GLU A 374 -7.53 -18.21 22.63
N GLY A 375 -8.50 -17.33 22.88
CA GLY A 375 -9.56 -17.55 23.87
C GLY A 375 -10.86 -18.14 23.30
N ALA A 376 -11.05 -18.07 21.98
CA ALA A 376 -12.32 -18.39 21.34
C ALA A 376 -12.67 -19.89 21.37
N ARG A 377 -13.97 -20.18 21.48
CA ARG A 377 -14.53 -21.54 21.45
C ARG A 377 -15.81 -21.57 20.61
N GLY A 378 -16.19 -22.77 20.15
CA GLY A 378 -17.44 -22.99 19.43
C GLY A 378 -17.60 -22.09 18.20
N ASP A 379 -18.75 -21.46 18.05
CA ASP A 379 -19.06 -20.63 16.89
C ASP A 379 -18.21 -19.36 16.80
N GLN A 380 -17.78 -18.79 17.93
CA GLN A 380 -16.87 -17.65 17.92
C GLN A 380 -15.53 -18.01 17.27
N SER A 381 -15.01 -19.22 17.56
CA SER A 381 -13.80 -19.71 16.89
C SER A 381 -14.02 -19.89 15.40
N ARG A 382 -15.19 -20.41 14.97
CA ARG A 382 -15.51 -20.59 13.54
C ARG A 382 -15.55 -19.25 12.81
N VAL A 383 -16.20 -18.25 13.39
CA VAL A 383 -16.27 -16.89 12.82
C VAL A 383 -14.90 -16.25 12.72
N LEU A 384 -14.05 -16.39 13.75
CA LEU A 384 -12.68 -15.86 13.71
C LEU A 384 -11.80 -16.58 12.69
N CYS A 385 -11.95 -17.91 12.52
CA CYS A 385 -11.27 -18.64 11.44
C CYS A 385 -11.75 -18.21 10.05
N ALA A 386 -13.06 -18.02 9.86
CA ALA A 386 -13.63 -17.52 8.62
C ALA A 386 -13.13 -16.10 8.32
N LEU A 387 -13.06 -15.25 9.36
CA LEU A 387 -12.51 -13.90 9.27
C LEU A 387 -11.04 -13.93 8.84
N LEU A 388 -10.22 -14.78 9.48
CA LEU A 388 -8.81 -14.95 9.11
C LEU A 388 -8.67 -15.39 7.66
N SER A 389 -9.42 -16.40 7.23
CA SER A 389 -9.44 -16.83 5.82
C SER A 389 -9.83 -15.69 4.88
N ALA A 390 -10.83 -14.88 5.25
CA ALA A 390 -11.29 -13.76 4.45
C ALA A 390 -10.22 -12.67 4.29
N VAL A 391 -9.58 -12.24 5.39
CA VAL A 391 -8.60 -11.14 5.39
C VAL A 391 -7.25 -11.55 4.82
N THR A 392 -6.80 -12.78 5.09
CA THR A 392 -5.53 -13.31 4.56
C THR A 392 -5.66 -13.89 3.14
N ARG A 393 -6.90 -14.05 2.65
CA ARG A 393 -7.24 -14.72 1.38
C ARG A 393 -6.81 -16.18 1.31
N GLU A 394 -6.59 -16.80 2.46
CA GLU A 394 -6.24 -18.22 2.59
C GLU A 394 -7.47 -19.13 2.47
N ALA A 395 -7.24 -20.42 2.24
CA ALA A 395 -8.30 -21.42 2.13
C ALA A 395 -9.15 -21.51 3.42
N LEU A 396 -10.46 -21.70 3.25
CA LEU A 396 -11.49 -21.77 4.31
C LEU A 396 -11.38 -23.00 5.24
N GLY A 397 -10.29 -23.77 5.17
CA GLY A 397 -10.16 -25.08 5.83
C GLY A 397 -9.35 -25.10 7.13
N TYR A 398 -8.66 -24.02 7.47
CA TYR A 398 -7.78 -24.03 8.65
C TYR A 398 -8.56 -24.05 9.96
N THR A 399 -8.21 -25.01 10.80
CA THR A 399 -8.63 -25.11 12.20
C THR A 399 -8.02 -23.99 13.04
N ARG A 400 -8.60 -23.75 14.22
CA ARG A 400 -8.08 -22.77 15.19
C ARG A 400 -6.63 -23.04 15.53
N GLU A 401 -6.29 -24.30 15.78
CA GLU A 401 -4.95 -24.72 16.16
C GLU A 401 -3.95 -24.50 15.03
N GLU A 402 -4.35 -24.74 13.77
CA GLU A 402 -3.50 -24.47 12.60
C GLU A 402 -3.25 -22.96 12.42
N TRP A 403 -4.28 -22.13 12.59
CA TRP A 403 -4.14 -20.68 12.55
C TRP A 403 -3.19 -20.16 13.64
N LEU A 404 -3.35 -20.62 14.89
CA LEU A 404 -2.50 -20.22 16.00
C LEU A 404 -1.05 -20.73 15.84
N ALA A 405 -0.88 -21.96 15.34
CA ALA A 405 0.42 -22.50 15.03
C ALA A 405 1.12 -21.70 13.93
N TRP A 406 0.39 -21.30 12.89
CA TRP A 406 0.90 -20.42 11.84
C TRP A 406 1.40 -19.09 12.43
N TRP A 407 0.54 -18.37 13.15
CA TRP A 407 0.88 -17.07 13.73
C TRP A 407 2.12 -17.12 14.65
N ARG A 408 2.18 -18.10 15.56
CA ARG A 408 3.27 -18.21 16.54
C ARG A 408 4.61 -18.62 15.95
N SER A 409 4.59 -19.25 14.79
CA SER A 409 5.80 -19.85 14.24
C SER A 409 6.60 -18.88 13.35
N GLU A 410 6.05 -17.71 13.00
CA GLU A 410 6.59 -16.83 11.95
C GLU A 410 6.91 -17.59 10.64
N ARG A 411 6.34 -18.79 10.44
CA ARG A 411 6.62 -19.68 9.31
C ARG A 411 5.76 -19.32 8.11
N ALA A 412 6.31 -19.55 6.91
CA ALA A 412 5.52 -19.71 5.70
C ALA A 412 4.52 -20.89 5.86
N ARG A 413 3.27 -20.67 5.39
CA ARG A 413 2.04 -21.50 5.43
C ARG A 413 2.18 -22.98 5.86
N PRO A 414 1.28 -23.50 6.71
CA PRO A 414 1.04 -24.94 6.78
C PRO A 414 0.43 -25.43 5.46
N LEU A 415 1.07 -26.40 4.81
CA LEU A 415 0.51 -27.09 3.64
C LEU A 415 -0.78 -27.80 4.04
N HIS A 416 -1.78 -27.77 3.15
CA HIS A 416 -3.00 -28.56 3.26
C HIS A 416 -2.66 -30.00 3.68
N PRO A 417 -3.33 -30.59 4.68
CA PRO A 417 -3.33 -32.03 4.80
C PRO A 417 -3.95 -32.59 3.50
N GLU A 418 -3.24 -33.52 2.85
CA GLU A 418 -3.80 -34.28 1.73
C GLU A 418 -5.19 -34.82 2.12
N PRO A 419 -6.15 -34.88 1.17
CA PRO A 419 -7.41 -35.54 1.43
C PRO A 419 -7.12 -36.96 1.89
N ARG A 420 -7.55 -37.31 3.10
CA ARG A 420 -7.52 -38.69 3.58
C ARG A 420 -8.34 -39.51 2.58
N ALA A 421 -7.67 -40.36 1.82
CA ALA A 421 -8.33 -41.40 1.05
C ALA A 421 -9.15 -42.25 2.03
N GLU A 422 -10.43 -42.42 1.73
CA GLU A 422 -11.32 -43.38 2.41
C GLU A 422 -10.85 -44.82 2.23
#